data_AF-A0A539EBZ5-F1
#
_entry.id   AF-A0A539EBZ5-F1
#
_cell.length_a   1.000
_cell.length_b   1.000
_cell.length_c   1.000
_cell.angle_alpha   90.00
_cell.angle_beta   90.00
_cell.angle_gamma   90.00
#
_symmetry.space_group_name_H-M   'P 1'
#
loop_
_entity.id
_entity.type
_entity.pdbx_description
1 polymer ?
#
loop_
_entity_poly.entity_id
_entity_poly.type
_entity_poly.pdbx_seq_one_letter_code
_entity_poly.pdbx_strand_id
1 'polypeptide(L)' 'MSGPAGKLMAAKGLPVSALGVAQLYRPWLDVLALDRRDEGLAPDVAALGIAPLVTGTIMTDRRAEAALARAVVEALLAS' A
#
# COMPACT_ATOMS: atom_id res chain seq x y z
N MET A 1 11.75 -5.99 5.62
CA MET A 1 11.86 -4.52 5.48
C MET A 1 11.95 -3.92 6.88
N SER A 2 12.99 -3.16 7.19
CA SER A 2 13.15 -2.42 8.46
C SER A 2 13.22 -0.93 8.17
N GLY A 3 12.06 -0.31 7.94
CA GLY A 3 11.91 1.14 7.76
C GLY A 3 11.37 1.82 9.02
N PRO A 4 11.53 3.15 9.16
CA PRO A 4 11.04 3.90 10.32
C PRO A 4 9.50 3.95 10.42
N ALA A 5 8.78 3.59 9.34
CA ALA A 5 7.33 3.67 9.26
C ALA A 5 6.62 2.99 10.44
N GLY A 6 7.00 1.76 10.80
CA GLY A 6 6.39 1.07 11.93
C GLY A 6 6.57 1.78 13.28
N LYS A 7 7.76 2.39 13.51
CA LYS A 7 8.02 3.17 14.73
C LYS A 7 7.22 4.47 14.74
N LEU A 8 7.09 5.15 13.60
CA LEU A 8 6.34 6.38 13.46
C LEU A 8 4.83 6.15 13.65
N MET A 9 4.30 5.06 13.09
CA MET A 9 2.89 4.68 13.26
C MET A 9 2.58 4.34 14.72
N ALA A 10 3.43 3.54 15.37
CA ALA A 10 3.29 3.22 16.79
C ALA A 10 3.32 4.49 17.66
N ALA A 11 4.23 5.43 17.38
CA ALA A 11 4.31 6.71 18.09
C ALA A 11 3.07 7.61 17.89
N LYS A 12 2.29 7.38 16.83
CA LYS A 12 1.00 8.06 16.56
C LYS A 12 -0.21 7.27 17.06
N GLY A 13 -0.02 6.14 17.74
CA GLY A 13 -1.10 5.29 18.25
C GLY A 13 -1.85 4.54 17.14
N LEU A 14 -1.27 4.43 15.95
CA LEU A 14 -1.86 3.73 14.81
C LEU A 14 -1.39 2.27 14.75
N PRO A 15 -2.26 1.33 14.35
CA PRO A 15 -1.86 -0.05 14.12
C PRO A 15 -0.81 -0.11 13.01
N VAL A 16 0.26 -0.87 13.22
CA VAL A 16 1.32 -1.08 12.22
C VAL A 16 0.81 -2.10 11.19
N SER A 17 -0.01 -1.64 10.25
CA SER A 17 -0.60 -2.43 9.18
C SER A 17 -0.81 -1.60 7.92
N ALA A 18 -1.00 -2.26 6.77
CA ALA A 18 -1.33 -1.56 5.52
C ALA A 18 -2.65 -0.75 5.65
N LEU A 19 -3.63 -1.27 6.39
CA LEU A 19 -4.86 -0.54 6.70
C LEU A 19 -4.59 0.70 7.57
N GLY A 20 -3.70 0.62 8.55
CA GLY A 20 -3.29 1.78 9.35
C GLY A 20 -2.60 2.86 8.51
N VAL A 21 -1.81 2.46 7.51
CA VAL A 21 -1.22 3.37 6.52
C VAL A 21 -2.31 4.04 5.69
N ALA A 22 -3.29 3.27 5.21
CA ALA A 22 -4.43 3.80 4.45
C ALA A 22 -5.22 4.84 5.26
N GLN A 23 -5.48 4.57 6.54
CA GLN A 23 -6.17 5.49 7.44
C GLN A 23 -5.38 6.78 7.67
N LEU A 24 -4.06 6.68 7.86
CA LEU A 24 -3.17 7.83 8.08
C LEU A 24 -3.17 8.79 6.89
N TYR A 25 -3.15 8.24 5.67
CA TYR A 25 -3.04 9.01 4.44
C TYR A 25 -4.36 9.28 3.72
N ARG A 26 -5.47 8.74 4.25
CA ARG A 26 -6.83 8.86 3.69
C ARG A 26 -7.22 10.24 3.18
N PRO A 27 -6.88 11.38 3.82
CA PRO A 27 -7.36 12.67 3.35
C PRO A 27 -6.92 13.05 1.93
N TRP A 28 -5.92 12.39 1.36
CA TRP A 28 -5.34 12.73 0.06
C TRP A 28 -4.80 11.51 -0.71
N LEU A 29 -5.06 10.29 -0.23
CA LEU A 29 -4.57 9.07 -0.87
C LEU A 29 -5.65 8.48 -1.79
N ASP A 30 -5.36 8.43 -3.09
CA ASP A 30 -6.29 7.85 -4.08
C ASP A 30 -6.10 6.35 -4.26
N VAL A 31 -4.85 5.89 -4.26
CA VAL A 31 -4.47 4.49 -4.55
C VAL A 31 -3.46 4.00 -3.53
N LEU A 32 -3.63 2.77 -3.02
CA LEU A 32 -2.66 2.12 -2.14
C LEU A 32 -2.23 0.76 -2.69
N ALA A 33 -0.92 0.61 -2.93
CA ALA A 33 -0.34 -0.68 -3.27
C ALA A 33 -0.25 -1.59 -2.03
N LEU A 34 -0.85 -2.76 -2.12
CA LEU A 34 -0.84 -3.80 -1.09
C LEU A 34 0.03 -4.97 -1.56
N ASP A 35 0.82 -5.53 -0.66
CA ASP A 35 1.49 -6.80 -0.95
C ASP A 35 0.46 -7.91 -1.09
N ARG A 36 0.71 -8.92 -1.92
CA ARG A 36 -0.17 -10.09 -2.05
C ARG A 36 -0.49 -10.79 -0.73
N ARG A 37 0.43 -10.71 0.25
CA ARG A 37 0.20 -11.25 1.60
C ARG A 37 -0.88 -10.51 2.37
N ASP A 38 -1.16 -9.26 1.99
CA ASP A 38 -2.14 -8.37 2.60
C ASP A 38 -3.40 -8.21 1.74
N GLU A 39 -3.61 -9.05 0.71
CA GLU A 39 -4.77 -9.00 -0.19
C GLU A 39 -6.11 -8.98 0.56
N GLY A 40 -6.19 -9.69 1.70
CA GLY A 40 -7.38 -9.70 2.55
C GLY A 40 -7.78 -8.34 3.11
N LEU A 41 -6.89 -7.35 3.11
CA LEU A 41 -7.17 -5.97 3.54
C LEU A 41 -7.73 -5.09 2.42
N ALA A 42 -7.73 -5.55 1.16
CA ALA A 42 -8.21 -4.76 0.03
C ALA A 42 -9.66 -4.26 0.17
N PRO A 43 -10.63 -5.06 0.67
CA PRO A 43 -11.99 -4.58 0.89
C PRO A 43 -12.06 -3.45 1.92
N ASP A 44 -11.29 -3.55 3.01
CA ASP A 44 -11.24 -2.52 4.05
C ASP A 44 -10.62 -1.22 3.53
N VAL A 45 -9.57 -1.32 2.71
CA VAL A 45 -8.96 -0.16 2.03
C VAL A 45 -9.95 0.49 1.06
N ALA A 46 -10.67 -0.31 0.26
CA ALA A 46 -11.71 0.19 -0.63
C ALA A 46 -12.85 0.90 0.12
N ALA A 47 -13.24 0.39 1.30
CA ALA A 47 -14.25 1.02 2.16
C ALA A 47 -13.82 2.40 2.70
N LEU A 48 -12.52 2.73 2.68
CA LEU A 48 -12.01 4.07 3.00
C LEU A 48 -12.13 5.05 1.82
N GLY A 49 -12.55 4.60 0.64
CA GLY A 49 -12.58 5.38 -0.60
C GLY A 49 -11.24 5.37 -1.35
N ILE A 50 -10.33 4.45 -1.01
CA ILE A 50 -8.99 4.34 -1.59
C ILE A 50 -8.98 3.12 -2.51
N ALA A 51 -8.48 3.24 -3.74
CA ALA A 51 -8.36 2.11 -4.65
C ALA A 51 -7.22 1.17 -4.22
N PRO A 52 -7.50 -0.09 -3.86
CA PRO A 52 -6.44 -1.05 -3.54
C PRO A 52 -5.80 -1.60 -4.82
N LEU A 53 -4.46 -1.54 -4.89
CA LEU A 53 -3.66 -2.19 -5.93
C LEU A 53 -2.92 -3.39 -5.32
N VAL A 54 -3.46 -4.59 -5.47
CA VAL A 54 -2.80 -5.81 -4.96
C VAL A 54 -1.69 -6.25 -5.92
N THR A 55 -0.44 -6.21 -5.45
CA THR A 55 0.74 -6.51 -6.28
C THR A 55 1.92 -7.03 -5.44
N GLY A 56 3.05 -7.34 -6.07
CA GLY A 56 4.28 -7.69 -5.36
C GLY A 56 5.03 -6.43 -4.91
N THR A 57 5.10 -6.16 -3.62
CA THR A 57 5.74 -4.93 -3.10
C THR A 57 7.18 -5.13 -2.65
N ILE A 58 7.63 -6.39 -2.53
CA ILE A 58 8.99 -6.72 -2.14
C ILE A 58 9.91 -6.67 -3.37
N MET A 59 10.74 -5.63 -3.42
CA MET A 59 11.73 -5.39 -4.47
C MET A 59 13.03 -6.17 -4.21
N THR A 60 13.02 -7.49 -4.36
CA THR A 60 14.22 -8.33 -4.15
C THR A 60 15.28 -8.17 -5.23
N ASP A 61 14.87 -7.76 -6.43
CA ASP A 61 15.73 -7.56 -7.59
C ASP A 61 15.13 -6.49 -8.54
N ARG A 62 15.88 -6.15 -9.59
CA ARG A 62 15.48 -5.17 -10.61
C ARG A 62 14.22 -5.57 -11.38
N ARG A 63 13.95 -6.86 -11.53
CA ARG A 63 12.75 -7.34 -12.23
C ARG A 63 11.52 -7.10 -11.36
N ALA A 64 11.60 -7.38 -10.06
CA ALA A 64 10.54 -7.10 -9.09
C ALA A 64 10.28 -5.58 -8.99
N GLU A 65 11.34 -4.76 -8.94
CA GLU A 65 11.23 -3.30 -8.97
C GLU A 65 10.49 -2.80 -10.22
N ALA A 66 10.91 -3.25 -11.41
CA ALA A 66 10.28 -2.85 -12.66
C ALA A 66 8.84 -3.37 -12.79
N ALA A 67 8.51 -4.54 -12.23
CA ALA A 67 7.16 -5.07 -12.22
C ALA A 67 6.23 -4.23 -11.34
N LEU A 68 6.68 -3.83 -10.14
CA LEU A 68 5.92 -2.94 -9.26
C LEU A 68 5.70 -1.57 -9.90
N ALA A 69 6.74 -0.99 -10.50
CA ALA A 69 6.63 0.29 -11.20
C ALA A 69 5.59 0.25 -12.33
N ARG A 70 5.60 -0.81 -13.16
CA ARG A 70 4.58 -0.99 -14.21
C ARG A 70 3.17 -1.10 -13.64
N ALA A 71 2.98 -1.91 -12.60
CA ALA A 71 1.66 -2.08 -11.96
C ALA A 71 1.10 -0.75 -11.44
N VAL A 72 1.94 0.12 -10.86
CA VAL A 72 1.52 1.45 -10.39
C VAL A 72 1.13 2.35 -11.56
N VAL A 73 1.92 2.39 -12.63
CA VAL A 73 1.61 3.22 -13.80
C VAL A 73 0.32 2.74 -14.48
N GLU A 74 0.16 1.43 -14.67
CA GLU A 74 -1.04 0.84 -15.27
C GLU A 74 -2.30 1.16 -14.45
N ALA A 75 -2.22 1.10 -13.12
CA ALA A 75 -3.34 1.44 -12.24
C ALA A 75 -3.78 2.91 -12.41
N LEU A 76 -2.82 3.83 -12.51
CA LEU A 76 -3.11 5.26 -12.68
C LEU A 76 -3.65 5.62 -14.07
N LEU A 77 -3.33 4.83 -15.10
CA LEU A 77 -3.85 5.02 -16.45
C LEU A 77 -5.26 4.46 -16.66
N ALA A 78 -5.70 3.53 -15.79
CA ALA A 78 -7.03 2.94 -15.84
C ALA A 78 -8.09 3.72 -15.02
N SER A 79 -7.68 4.82 -14.39
CA SER A 79 -8.49 5.64 -13.46
C SER A 79 -9.17 6.83 -14.14
#